data_AF-A0A1I3FYF5-F1
#
_entry.id   AF-A0A1I3FYF5-F1
#
_cell.length_a   1.000
_cell.length_b   1.000
_cell.length_c   1.000
_cell.angle_alpha   90.00
_cell.angle_beta   90.00
_cell.angle_gamma   90.00
#
_symmetry.space_group_name_H-M   'P 1'
#
loop_
_entity.id
_entity.type
_entity.pdbx_description
1 polymer ?
#
loop_
_entity_poly.entity_id
_entity_poly.type
_entity_poly.pdbx_seq_one_letter_code
_entity_poly.pdbx_strand_id
1 'polypeptide(L)'
;MVAVPLPMGPARGATRSGPFDHRPVGRANKGKQARCRATRLDRESGRFSCKTDMAGILIIAHAPLASALRECVAHIYGGLPARIGVIDVMPNCDPTNVVAFAHAEIDRLKEENGALVLTDMFGATPSNIAGNLASLPDVRVLAGVNLAMLVRAVCYRATPLDTLVDKALAGATKGIHAITPGTPAAASMGSPCDCVATAQPEAAIAQKSTTP
;
A
#
# COMPACT_ATOMS: atom_id res chain seq x y z
N MET A 1 -45.34 2.87 -22.08
CA MET A 1 -45.75 4.08 -22.80
C MET A 1 -45.73 5.20 -21.77
N VAL A 2 -44.76 6.10 -21.73
CA VAL A 2 -44.53 7.19 -22.70
C VAL A 2 -43.02 7.48 -22.77
N ALA A 3 -42.49 7.55 -23.99
CA ALA A 3 -41.11 7.91 -24.29
C ALA A 3 -40.98 9.42 -24.49
N VAL A 4 -39.90 10.01 -23.97
CA VAL A 4 -39.53 11.43 -24.17
C VAL A 4 -38.43 11.47 -25.24
N PRO A 5 -38.57 12.27 -26.32
CA PRO A 5 -37.58 12.31 -27.40
C PRO A 5 -36.46 13.34 -27.13
N LEU A 6 -35.22 12.93 -27.40
CA LEU A 6 -34.02 13.78 -27.46
C LEU A 6 -33.90 14.43 -28.86
N PRO A 7 -33.40 15.67 -28.99
CA PRO A 7 -33.15 16.30 -30.28
C PRO A 7 -31.81 15.85 -30.90
N MET A 8 -31.89 15.47 -32.18
CA MET A 8 -30.78 15.13 -33.08
C MET A 8 -30.03 16.38 -33.54
N GLY A 9 -28.70 16.40 -33.38
CA GLY A 9 -27.78 17.36 -33.99
C GLY A 9 -27.11 16.79 -35.26
N PRO A 10 -26.67 17.64 -36.21
CA PRO A 10 -26.30 17.19 -37.55
C PRO A 10 -24.87 16.65 -37.66
N ALA A 11 -24.72 15.63 -38.52
CA ALA A 11 -23.46 15.05 -38.96
C ALA A 11 -22.81 15.86 -40.11
N ARG A 12 -21.51 16.15 -39.99
CA ARG A 12 -20.52 16.47 -41.06
C ARG A 12 -19.14 16.13 -40.46
N GLY A 13 -18.12 15.59 -41.12
CA GLY A 13 -17.84 15.26 -42.51
C GLY A 13 -16.40 14.69 -42.54
N ALA A 14 -16.10 13.88 -43.54
CA ALA A 14 -14.95 12.98 -43.62
C ALA A 14 -13.60 13.62 -44.08
N THR A 15 -12.58 12.75 -44.08
CA THR A 15 -11.28 12.79 -44.82
C THR A 15 -10.13 13.48 -44.07
N ARG A 16 -8.93 12.91 -43.91
CA ARG A 16 -8.03 12.33 -44.92
C ARG A 16 -6.99 11.37 -44.31
N SER A 17 -6.71 10.30 -45.03
CA SER A 17 -5.55 9.41 -44.91
C SER A 17 -4.31 10.05 -45.55
N GLY A 18 -3.12 9.75 -45.00
CA GLY A 18 -1.82 10.07 -45.59
C GLY A 18 -0.72 9.21 -44.93
N PRO A 19 0.21 8.61 -45.70
CA PRO A 19 1.14 7.59 -45.21
C PRO A 19 2.47 8.23 -44.76
N PHE A 20 3.04 7.74 -43.66
CA PHE A 20 4.43 8.01 -43.32
C PHE A 20 5.16 6.67 -43.09
N ASP A 21 5.89 6.26 -44.13
CA ASP A 21 7.03 5.36 -44.04
C ASP A 21 8.23 6.17 -43.53
N HIS A 22 8.94 5.67 -42.52
CA HIS A 22 10.41 5.71 -42.50
C HIS A 22 10.95 4.71 -41.46
N ARG A 23 11.82 3.83 -41.97
CA ARG A 23 12.66 2.83 -41.30
C ARG A 23 13.65 3.41 -40.25
N PRO A 24 14.35 2.57 -39.48
CA PRO A 24 14.64 2.80 -38.06
C PRO A 24 15.93 3.59 -37.80
N VAL A 25 15.94 4.36 -36.70
CA VAL A 25 17.17 4.94 -36.12
C VAL A 25 17.56 4.13 -34.89
N GLY A 26 18.78 3.59 -34.93
CA GLY A 26 19.34 2.77 -33.86
C GLY A 26 19.74 3.54 -32.60
N ARG A 27 19.68 2.79 -31.48
CA ARG A 27 20.66 2.73 -30.37
C ARG A 27 20.96 4.04 -29.60
N ALA A 28 20.48 4.11 -28.35
CA ALA A 28 21.33 4.03 -27.14
C ALA A 28 20.57 4.46 -25.87
N ASN A 29 20.40 3.47 -24.99
CA ASN A 29 20.55 3.48 -23.53
C ASN A 29 20.62 4.83 -22.79
N LYS A 30 19.70 5.04 -21.83
CA LYS A 30 19.98 5.62 -20.49
C LYS A 30 18.77 5.42 -19.59
N GLY A 31 18.92 4.53 -18.61
CA GLY A 31 17.96 4.33 -17.52
C GLY A 31 17.65 5.67 -16.83
N LYS A 32 16.38 6.06 -16.86
CA LYS A 32 15.87 7.15 -16.05
C LYS A 32 15.72 6.65 -14.63
N GLN A 33 16.80 6.73 -13.85
CA GLN A 33 16.72 6.74 -12.40
C GLN A 33 15.82 7.92 -12.01
N ALA A 34 14.66 7.60 -11.44
CA ALA A 34 13.79 8.59 -10.84
C ALA A 34 14.57 9.29 -9.73
N ARG A 35 14.87 10.58 -9.91
CA ARG A 35 15.46 11.40 -8.85
C ARG A 35 14.40 11.58 -7.76
N CYS A 36 14.58 10.89 -6.63
CA CYS A 36 13.83 11.16 -5.41
C CYS A 36 13.99 12.64 -5.03
N ARG A 37 12.91 13.40 -5.13
CA ARG A 37 12.89 14.84 -4.85
C ARG A 37 12.27 15.05 -3.46
N ALA A 38 13.07 14.83 -2.41
CA ALA A 38 12.81 15.32 -1.05
C ALA A 38 14.09 15.23 -0.20
N THR A 39 15.04 16.15 -0.42
CA THR A 39 16.23 16.29 0.44
C THR A 39 16.03 17.49 1.36
N ARG A 40 15.62 17.26 2.60
CA ARG A 40 15.73 18.26 3.66
C ARG A 40 17.11 18.11 4.29
N LEU A 41 17.97 19.12 4.13
CA LEU A 41 19.28 19.17 4.78
C LEU A 41 19.05 19.52 6.26
N ASP A 42 19.35 18.60 7.17
CA ASP A 42 19.50 18.95 8.59
C ASP A 42 20.75 19.81 8.74
N ARG A 43 20.51 21.10 9.03
CA ARG A 43 21.52 22.16 9.04
C ARG A 43 22.55 22.01 10.17
N GLU A 44 22.33 21.12 11.13
CA GLU A 44 23.14 20.96 12.33
C GLU A 44 24.12 19.78 12.30
N SER A 45 23.89 18.76 11.45
CA SER A 45 24.65 17.50 11.55
C SER A 45 25.45 17.12 10.31
N GLY A 46 25.27 17.82 9.17
CA GLY A 46 25.99 17.53 7.92
C GLY A 46 25.81 16.11 7.39
N ARG A 47 24.86 15.34 7.94
CA ARG A 47 24.57 13.96 7.58
C ARG A 47 23.25 13.90 6.83
N PHE A 48 23.28 13.24 5.67
CA PHE A 48 22.05 12.84 4.98
C PHE A 48 21.36 11.78 5.84
N SER A 49 20.36 12.19 6.62
CA SER A 49 19.45 11.25 7.26
C SER A 49 18.40 10.86 6.24
N CYS A 50 18.56 9.69 5.61
CA CYS A 50 17.45 9.04 4.93
C CYS A 50 16.53 8.47 6.00
N LYS A 51 15.76 9.35 6.65
CA LYS A 51 14.60 8.88 7.42
C LYS A 51 13.78 8.08 6.43
N THR A 52 13.73 6.76 6.65
CA THR A 52 13.04 5.86 5.75
C THR A 52 11.58 6.07 6.07
N ASP A 53 10.97 7.09 5.46
CA ASP A 53 9.60 7.47 5.75
C ASP A 53 8.68 6.37 5.21
N MET A 54 8.31 5.45 6.10
CA MET A 54 7.45 4.32 5.78
C MET A 54 6.02 4.70 6.10
N ALA A 55 5.12 4.55 5.14
CA ALA A 55 3.70 4.72 5.40
C ALA A 55 3.23 3.70 6.43
N GLY A 56 2.47 4.16 7.43
CA GLY A 56 1.79 3.28 8.37
C GLY A 56 0.68 2.49 7.68
N ILE A 57 0.41 1.27 8.12
CA ILE A 57 -0.69 0.44 7.60
C ILE A 57 -1.65 0.11 8.74
N LEU A 58 -2.92 0.45 8.59
CA LEU A 58 -3.97 0.11 9.54
C LEU A 58 -5.00 -0.79 8.87
N ILE A 59 -5.31 -1.94 9.46
CA ILE A 59 -6.35 -2.86 8.96
C ILE A 59 -7.57 -2.75 9.87
N ILE A 60 -8.74 -2.42 9.31
CA ILE A 60 -10.01 -2.34 10.03
C ILE A 60 -10.99 -3.31 9.37
N ALA A 61 -11.32 -4.41 10.04
CA ALA A 61 -12.19 -5.45 9.51
C ALA A 61 -13.08 -6.03 10.62
N HIS A 62 -14.08 -6.83 10.26
CA HIS A 62 -14.83 -7.58 11.26
C HIS A 62 -13.91 -8.53 12.03
N ALA A 63 -14.17 -8.70 13.33
CA ALA A 63 -13.42 -9.63 14.14
C ALA A 63 -13.57 -11.09 13.65
N PRO A 64 -12.50 -11.91 13.62
CA PRO A 64 -11.09 -11.60 13.92
C PRO A 64 -10.22 -11.41 12.65
N LEU A 65 -10.83 -10.94 11.55
CA LEU A 65 -10.16 -10.91 10.24
C LEU A 65 -8.97 -9.95 10.20
N ALA A 66 -9.04 -8.80 10.89
CA ALA A 66 -7.94 -7.83 10.87
C ALA A 66 -6.69 -8.41 11.54
N SER A 67 -6.85 -9.00 12.73
CA SER A 67 -5.75 -9.67 13.43
C SER A 67 -5.20 -10.85 12.64
N ALA A 68 -6.07 -11.68 12.04
CA ALA A 68 -5.65 -12.82 11.23
C ALA A 68 -4.78 -12.39 10.03
N LEU A 69 -5.18 -11.31 9.32
CA LEU A 69 -4.39 -10.78 8.20
C LEU A 69 -3.00 -10.28 8.64
N ARG A 70 -2.92 -9.63 9.80
CA ARG A 70 -1.64 -9.19 10.39
C ARG A 70 -0.74 -10.37 10.76
N GLU A 71 -1.31 -11.44 11.30
CA GLU A 71 -0.57 -12.67 11.61
C GLU A 71 -0.05 -13.36 10.34
N CYS A 72 -0.86 -13.41 9.27
CA CYS A 72 -0.39 -13.91 7.97
C CYS A 72 0.80 -13.11 7.44
N VAL A 73 0.78 -11.77 7.56
CA VAL A 73 1.92 -10.93 7.19
C VAL A 73 3.15 -11.26 8.05
N ALA A 74 2.98 -11.36 9.36
CA ALA A 74 4.09 -11.69 10.26
C ALA A 74 4.72 -13.04 9.90
N HIS A 75 3.90 -14.04 9.56
CA HIS A 75 4.37 -15.33 9.07
C HIS A 75 5.17 -15.17 7.77
N ILE A 76 4.63 -14.49 6.76
CA ILE A 76 5.30 -14.31 5.45
C ILE A 76 6.67 -13.65 5.58
N TYR A 77 6.80 -12.65 6.45
CA TYR A 77 8.05 -11.89 6.63
C TYR A 77 8.96 -12.43 7.74
N GLY A 78 8.59 -13.51 8.42
CA GLY A 78 9.37 -14.07 9.55
C GLY A 78 9.39 -13.17 10.80
N GLY A 79 8.43 -12.25 10.91
CA GLY A 79 8.32 -11.24 11.94
C GLY A 79 7.33 -10.15 11.51
N LEU A 80 6.74 -9.44 12.47
CA LEU A 80 5.79 -8.37 12.15
C LEU A 80 6.54 -7.10 11.71
N PRO A 81 6.34 -6.61 10.47
CA PRO A 81 6.91 -5.34 10.07
C PRO A 81 6.41 -4.21 10.96
N ALA A 82 7.29 -3.24 11.26
CA ALA A 82 6.93 -2.07 12.04
C ALA A 82 5.77 -1.30 11.40
N ARG A 83 4.99 -0.59 12.24
CA ARG A 83 3.90 0.31 11.84
C ARG A 83 2.75 -0.38 11.11
N ILE A 84 2.43 -1.61 11.50
CA ILE A 84 1.19 -2.29 11.12
C ILE A 84 0.29 -2.41 12.35
N GLY A 85 -0.88 -1.75 12.30
CA GLY A 85 -1.93 -1.84 13.32
C GLY A 85 -3.17 -2.56 12.79
N VAL A 86 -4.02 -3.01 13.72
CA VAL A 86 -5.27 -3.72 13.43
C VAL A 86 -6.38 -3.25 14.36
N ILE A 87 -7.60 -3.24 13.84
CA ILE A 87 -8.84 -3.04 14.59
C ILE A 87 -9.82 -4.10 14.15
N ASP A 88 -10.08 -5.04 15.06
CA ASP A 88 -11.16 -6.01 14.90
C ASP A 88 -12.47 -5.39 15.41
N VAL A 89 -13.38 -5.13 14.48
CA VAL A 89 -14.69 -4.54 14.76
C VAL A 89 -15.62 -5.65 15.26
N MET A 90 -15.97 -5.57 16.53
CA MET A 90 -16.90 -6.50 17.18
C MET A 90 -18.36 -6.21 16.79
N PRO A 91 -19.24 -7.21 16.73
CA PRO A 91 -20.64 -7.02 16.30
C PRO A 91 -21.44 -6.08 17.22
N ASN A 92 -21.05 -5.94 18.48
CA ASN A 92 -21.69 -5.11 19.50
C ASN A 92 -20.89 -3.85 19.86
N CYS A 93 -19.88 -3.48 19.07
CA CYS A 93 -19.12 -2.27 19.33
C CYS A 93 -19.97 -1.01 19.09
N ASP A 94 -19.68 0.05 19.84
CA ASP A 94 -20.14 1.40 19.50
C ASP A 94 -19.22 1.99 18.42
N PRO A 95 -19.70 2.24 17.19
CA PRO A 95 -18.88 2.76 16.10
C PRO A 95 -18.19 4.09 16.44
N THR A 96 -18.80 4.93 17.28
CA THR A 96 -18.23 6.23 17.67
C THR A 96 -16.92 6.05 18.43
N ASN A 97 -16.90 5.11 19.37
CA ASN A 97 -15.70 4.77 20.14
C ASN A 97 -14.63 4.14 19.23
N VAL A 98 -15.04 3.31 18.28
CA VAL A 98 -14.09 2.69 17.34
C VAL A 98 -13.50 3.71 16.37
N VAL A 99 -14.26 4.72 15.92
CA VAL A 99 -13.73 5.83 15.13
C VAL A 99 -12.68 6.61 15.93
N ALA A 100 -12.98 6.96 17.18
CA ALA A 100 -12.02 7.65 18.04
C ALA A 100 -10.73 6.84 18.25
N PHE A 101 -10.86 5.53 18.47
CA PHE A 101 -9.73 4.61 18.56
C PHE A 101 -8.93 4.54 17.26
N ALA A 102 -9.62 4.50 16.10
CA ALA A 102 -8.99 4.45 14.80
C ALA A 102 -8.21 5.74 14.48
N HIS A 103 -8.70 6.90 14.89
CA HIS A 103 -7.94 8.16 14.82
C HIS A 103 -6.64 8.10 15.64
N ALA A 104 -6.73 7.68 16.91
CA ALA A 104 -5.56 7.54 17.77
C ALA A 104 -4.53 6.54 17.21
N GLU A 105 -5.01 5.47 16.59
CA GLU A 105 -4.15 4.47 15.97
C GLU A 105 -3.47 4.99 14.69
N ILE A 106 -4.15 5.81 13.88
CA ILE A 106 -3.51 6.53 12.77
C ILE A 106 -2.42 7.45 13.28
N ASP A 107 -2.68 8.25 14.32
CA ASP A 107 -1.68 9.16 14.87
C ASP A 107 -0.44 8.41 15.40
N ARG A 108 -0.64 7.21 15.95
CA ARG A 108 0.45 6.34 16.42
C ARG A 108 1.27 5.74 15.27
N LEU A 109 0.62 5.36 14.18
CA LEU A 109 1.23 4.65 13.05
C LEU A 109 1.89 5.58 12.03
N LYS A 110 1.24 6.72 11.76
CA LYS A 110 1.60 7.67 10.70
C LYS A 110 2.94 8.36 10.98
N GLU A 111 3.76 8.45 9.94
CA GLU A 111 4.95 9.32 9.88
C GLU A 111 4.79 10.29 8.70
N GLU A 112 5.89 10.86 8.21
CA GLU A 112 5.90 11.83 7.11
C GLU A 112 5.31 11.27 5.79
N ASN A 113 5.38 9.95 5.56
CA ASN A 113 4.84 9.32 4.34
C ASN A 113 3.35 8.92 4.45
N GLY A 114 2.66 9.35 5.51
CA GLY A 114 1.23 9.13 5.66
C GLY A 114 0.85 7.72 6.14
N ALA A 115 -0.42 7.35 5.92
CA ALA A 115 -0.97 6.06 6.31
C ALA A 115 -1.95 5.49 5.27
N LEU A 116 -1.89 4.17 5.09
CA LEU A 116 -2.84 3.40 4.30
C LEU A 116 -3.76 2.59 5.22
N VAL A 117 -5.05 2.85 5.14
CA VAL A 117 -6.09 2.09 5.83
C VAL A 117 -6.68 1.07 4.87
N LEU A 118 -6.79 -0.17 5.33
CA LEU A 118 -7.34 -1.29 4.58
C LEU A 118 -8.57 -1.83 5.31
N THR A 119 -9.66 -2.07 4.59
CA THR A 119 -10.88 -2.65 5.13
C THR A 119 -11.36 -3.85 4.32
N ASP A 120 -12.10 -4.74 4.97
CA ASP A 120 -12.53 -6.03 4.41
C ASP A 120 -13.51 -5.88 3.26
N MET A 121 -14.61 -5.15 3.47
CA MET A 121 -15.65 -4.96 2.46
C MET A 121 -16.25 -3.57 2.50
N PHE A 122 -16.51 -3.02 1.33
CA PHE A 122 -17.19 -1.73 1.19
C PHE A 122 -18.65 -1.83 1.66
N GLY A 123 -19.14 -0.78 2.32
CA GLY A 123 -20.53 -0.69 2.78
C GLY A 123 -20.83 -1.41 4.11
N ALA A 124 -19.82 -1.92 4.80
CA ALA A 124 -19.97 -2.47 6.15
C ALA A 124 -19.45 -1.52 7.24
N THR A 125 -19.75 -1.83 8.51
CA THR A 125 -19.31 -1.03 9.67
C THR A 125 -17.80 -0.72 9.67
N PRO A 126 -16.89 -1.69 9.42
CA PRO A 126 -15.45 -1.39 9.30
C PRO A 126 -15.13 -0.35 8.22
N SER A 127 -15.75 -0.46 7.04
CA SER A 127 -15.55 0.49 5.95
C SER A 127 -16.11 1.88 6.23
N ASN A 128 -17.21 1.98 6.99
CA ASN A 128 -17.76 3.26 7.40
C ASN A 128 -16.84 3.94 8.42
N ILE A 129 -16.32 3.18 9.39
CA ILE A 129 -15.31 3.67 10.34
C ILE A 129 -14.07 4.14 9.58
N ALA A 130 -13.53 3.32 8.68
CA ALA A 130 -12.38 3.68 7.86
C ALA A 130 -12.65 4.91 6.99
N GLY A 131 -13.86 5.07 6.46
CA GLY A 131 -14.27 6.23 5.67
C GLY A 131 -14.16 7.57 6.41
N ASN A 132 -14.32 7.59 7.74
CA ASN A 132 -14.11 8.79 8.55
C ASN A 132 -12.64 9.24 8.55
N LEU A 133 -11.69 8.30 8.35
CA LEU A 133 -10.26 8.60 8.29
C LEU A 133 -9.85 9.15 6.92
N ALA A 134 -10.67 8.95 5.87
CA ALA A 134 -10.34 9.36 4.50
C ALA A 134 -10.28 10.89 4.31
N SER A 135 -10.86 11.67 5.23
CA SER A 135 -10.80 13.14 5.20
C SER A 135 -9.47 13.69 5.73
N LEU A 136 -8.62 12.87 6.34
CA LEU A 136 -7.33 13.31 6.86
C LEU A 136 -6.34 13.54 5.72
N PRO A 137 -5.58 14.67 5.71
CA PRO A 137 -4.49 14.84 4.78
C PRO A 137 -3.45 13.75 5.09
N ASP A 138 -2.98 13.06 4.06
CA ASP A 138 -2.01 11.95 4.15
C ASP A 138 -2.57 10.62 4.66
N VAL A 139 -3.89 10.42 4.57
CA VAL A 139 -4.50 9.10 4.72
C VAL A 139 -5.16 8.67 3.41
N ARG A 140 -5.04 7.38 3.09
CA ARG A 140 -5.78 6.73 1.99
C ARG A 140 -6.48 5.50 2.53
N VAL A 141 -7.68 5.23 2.03
CA VAL A 141 -8.52 4.11 2.48
C VAL A 141 -8.85 3.22 1.29
N LEU A 142 -8.62 1.92 1.41
CA LEU A 142 -8.98 0.91 0.41
C LEU A 142 -9.84 -0.18 1.04
N ALA A 143 -10.88 -0.61 0.34
CA ALA A 143 -11.73 -1.73 0.73
C ALA A 143 -11.44 -2.99 -0.10
N GLY A 144 -11.87 -4.15 0.37
CA GLY A 144 -11.63 -5.43 -0.31
C GLY A 144 -10.25 -6.00 -0.01
N VAL A 145 -9.74 -5.82 1.22
CA VAL A 145 -8.39 -6.30 1.55
C VAL A 145 -8.29 -7.81 1.38
N ASN A 146 -7.23 -8.22 0.69
CA ASN A 146 -6.79 -9.60 0.60
C ASN A 146 -5.29 -9.68 0.86
N LEU A 147 -4.76 -10.90 1.02
CA LEU A 147 -3.36 -11.08 1.39
C LEU A 147 -2.39 -10.56 0.31
N ALA A 148 -2.74 -10.66 -0.97
CA ALA A 148 -1.93 -10.14 -2.07
C ALA A 148 -1.81 -8.60 -2.05
N MET A 149 -2.92 -7.90 -1.77
CA MET A 149 -2.96 -6.46 -1.53
C MET A 149 -2.03 -6.08 -0.38
N LEU A 150 -2.16 -6.79 0.75
CA LEU A 150 -1.43 -6.48 1.97
C LEU A 150 0.08 -6.71 1.83
N VAL A 151 0.50 -7.83 1.23
CA VAL A 151 1.91 -8.10 0.91
C VAL A 151 2.49 -7.02 -0.01
N ARG A 152 1.73 -6.59 -1.02
CA ARG A 152 2.14 -5.47 -1.89
C ARG A 152 2.23 -4.15 -1.13
N ALA A 153 1.27 -3.85 -0.25
CA ALA A 153 1.31 -2.63 0.56
C ALA A 153 2.57 -2.60 1.44
N VAL A 154 2.87 -3.70 2.14
CA VAL A 154 4.06 -3.81 3.00
C VAL A 154 5.36 -3.67 2.20
N CYS A 155 5.43 -4.24 0.99
CA CYS A 155 6.59 -4.20 0.10
C CYS A 155 6.87 -2.78 -0.44
N TYR A 156 5.83 -2.01 -0.76
CA TYR A 156 5.96 -0.68 -1.37
C TYR A 156 5.74 0.48 -0.39
N ARG A 157 5.70 0.23 0.93
CA ARG A 157 5.39 1.26 1.95
C ARG A 157 6.39 2.41 2.06
N ALA A 158 7.57 2.29 1.43
CA ALA A 158 8.57 3.36 1.30
C ALA A 158 8.32 4.31 0.11
N THR A 159 7.35 3.98 -0.76
CA THR A 159 7.03 4.80 -1.93
C THR A 159 6.02 5.88 -1.58
N PRO A 160 5.87 6.95 -2.39
CA PRO A 160 4.85 7.97 -2.15
C PRO A 160 3.46 7.36 -2.01
N LEU A 161 2.64 7.91 -1.11
CA LEU A 161 1.36 7.33 -0.69
C LEU A 161 0.42 6.98 -1.87
N ASP A 162 0.33 7.83 -2.89
CA ASP A 162 -0.50 7.55 -4.07
C ASP A 162 0.05 6.38 -4.91
N THR A 163 1.38 6.26 -5.02
CA THR A 163 2.01 5.10 -5.67
C THR A 163 1.79 3.83 -4.86
N LEU A 164 1.85 3.91 -3.53
CA LEU A 164 1.53 2.79 -2.65
C LEU A 164 0.10 2.29 -2.87
N VAL A 165 -0.87 3.21 -2.98
CA VAL A 165 -2.28 2.87 -3.31
C VAL A 165 -2.36 2.11 -4.64
N ASP A 166 -1.73 2.61 -5.70
CA ASP A 166 -1.74 1.94 -7.01
C ASP A 166 -1.14 0.52 -6.95
N LYS A 167 -0.04 0.35 -6.20
CA LYS A 167 0.61 -0.95 -6.02
C LYS A 167 -0.24 -1.91 -5.20
N ALA A 168 -0.90 -1.43 -4.17
CA ALA A 168 -1.81 -2.22 -3.35
C ALA A 168 -3.02 -2.69 -4.18
N LEU A 169 -3.68 -1.78 -4.90
CA LEU A 169 -4.81 -2.10 -5.80
C LEU A 169 -4.42 -3.08 -6.91
N ALA A 170 -3.25 -2.88 -7.53
CA ALA A 170 -2.73 -3.81 -8.52
C ALA A 170 -2.45 -5.20 -7.90
N GLY A 171 -1.94 -5.26 -6.67
CA GLY A 171 -1.75 -6.49 -5.92
C GLY A 171 -3.06 -7.22 -5.63
N ALA A 172 -4.05 -6.46 -5.18
CA ALA A 172 -5.38 -6.98 -4.85
C ALA A 172 -6.04 -7.65 -6.05
N THR A 173 -6.08 -6.94 -7.17
CA THR A 173 -6.80 -7.36 -8.39
C THR A 173 -6.06 -8.46 -9.15
N LYS A 174 -4.73 -8.32 -9.31
CA LYS A 174 -3.91 -9.31 -10.02
C LYS A 174 -3.66 -10.57 -9.21
N GLY A 175 -3.85 -10.56 -7.90
CA GLY A 175 -3.69 -11.73 -7.05
C GLY A 175 -4.90 -12.68 -7.07
N ILE A 176 -6.00 -12.33 -7.75
CA ILE A 176 -7.20 -13.16 -7.83
C ILE A 176 -7.10 -14.07 -9.06
N HIS A 177 -7.01 -15.38 -8.81
CA HIS A 177 -6.93 -16.39 -9.86
C HIS A 177 -7.84 -17.58 -9.54
N ALA A 178 -8.47 -18.14 -10.58
CA ALA A 178 -9.05 -19.48 -10.48
C ALA A 178 -7.91 -20.51 -10.56
N ILE A 179 -7.86 -21.44 -9.62
CA ILE A 179 -6.89 -22.54 -9.63
C ILE A 179 -7.58 -23.77 -10.21
N THR A 180 -7.26 -24.09 -11.46
CA THR A 180 -7.72 -25.31 -12.15
C THR A 180 -6.54 -26.25 -12.42
N PRO A 181 -6.78 -27.55 -12.64
CA PRO A 181 -5.73 -28.46 -13.12
C PRO A 181 -5.06 -27.88 -14.37
N GLY A 182 -3.73 -27.77 -14.37
CA GLY A 182 -2.96 -27.16 -15.47
C GLY A 182 -2.70 -25.64 -15.34
N THR A 183 -3.17 -24.98 -14.27
CA THR A 183 -2.75 -23.61 -13.97
C THR A 183 -1.23 -23.59 -13.78
N PRO A 184 -0.47 -22.84 -14.60
CA PRO A 184 0.98 -22.80 -14.45
C PRO A 184 1.33 -22.25 -13.06
N ALA A 185 2.36 -22.82 -12.43
CA ALA A 185 2.88 -22.27 -11.19
C ALA A 185 3.19 -20.78 -11.41
N ALA A 186 2.75 -19.91 -10.48
CA ALA A 186 2.94 -18.47 -10.61
C ALA A 186 4.43 -18.18 -10.86
N ALA A 187 4.74 -17.56 -12.01
CA ALA A 187 6.08 -17.10 -12.31
C ALA A 187 6.50 -16.17 -11.16
N SER A 188 7.71 -16.41 -10.61
CA SER A 188 8.19 -15.76 -9.40
C SER A 188 7.85 -14.27 -9.42
N MET A 189 7.12 -13.82 -8.39
CA MET A 189 7.00 -12.40 -8.13
C MET A 189 8.42 -11.84 -8.13
N GLY A 190 8.71 -10.95 -9.08
CA GLY A 190 10.02 -10.37 -9.28
C GLY A 190 10.64 -9.95 -7.94
N SER A 191 11.92 -10.25 -7.81
CA SER A 191 12.82 -10.03 -6.67
C SER A 191 12.31 -9.00 -5.65
N PRO A 192 12.35 -9.31 -4.34
CA PRO A 192 12.08 -8.30 -3.31
C PRO A 192 12.90 -7.04 -3.61
N CYS A 193 12.28 -5.87 -3.47
CA CYS A 193 12.98 -4.59 -3.54
C CYS A 193 14.29 -4.66 -2.74
N ASP A 194 15.40 -4.22 -3.35
CA ASP A 194 16.74 -4.08 -2.78
C ASP A 194 16.83 -3.04 -1.62
N CYS A 195 15.81 -2.97 -0.76
CA CYS A 195 15.79 -2.05 0.39
C CYS A 195 15.87 -2.76 1.74
N VAL A 196 16.04 -4.09 1.80
CA VAL A 196 16.37 -4.78 3.06
C VAL A 196 17.88 -4.64 3.31
N ALA A 197 18.31 -3.42 3.65
CA ALA A 197 19.59 -3.22 4.30
C ALA A 197 19.48 -3.76 5.73
N THR A 198 19.97 -5.00 5.92
CA THR A 198 20.54 -5.56 7.15
C THR A 198 20.19 -4.85 8.47
N ALA A 199 19.18 -5.35 9.18
CA ALA A 199 19.19 -5.30 10.64
C ALA A 199 19.88 -6.58 11.12
N GLN A 200 21.16 -6.47 11.52
CA GLN A 200 21.85 -7.56 12.21
C GLN A 200 21.32 -7.66 13.66
N PRO A 201 21.24 -8.87 14.25
CA PRO A 201 20.86 -9.02 15.65
C PRO A 201 21.97 -8.52 16.58
N GLU A 202 21.59 -7.74 17.60
CA GLU A 202 22.48 -7.30 18.68
C GLU A 202 23.12 -8.50 19.39
N ALA A 203 24.45 -8.47 19.43
CA ALA A 203 25.26 -9.45 20.13
C ALA A 203 25.08 -9.34 21.65
N ALA A 204 24.98 -10.50 22.30
CA ALA A 204 24.92 -10.69 23.73
C ALA A 204 26.04 -9.97 24.49
N ILE A 205 25.66 -9.22 25.52
CA ILE A 205 26.57 -8.62 26.49
C ILE A 205 27.10 -9.74 27.39
N ALA A 206 28.40 -10.05 27.23
CA ALA A 206 29.15 -10.92 28.12
C ALA A 206 29.44 -10.20 29.44
N GLN A 207 28.89 -10.71 30.55
CA GLN A 207 29.30 -10.33 31.90
C GLN A 207 30.66 -10.97 32.21
N LYS A 208 31.69 -10.15 32.35
CA LYS A 208 32.98 -10.55 32.92
C LYS A 208 32.87 -10.49 34.45
N SER A 209 32.73 -11.65 35.08
CA SER A 209 32.97 -11.83 36.51
C SER A 209 34.48 -11.91 36.75
N THR A 210 35.06 -10.87 37.34
CA THR A 210 36.42 -10.91 37.88
C THR A 210 36.31 -10.93 39.40
N THR A 211 36.53 -12.11 39.96
CA THR A 211 36.82 -12.36 41.38
C THR A 211 38.20 -11.78 41.73
N PRO A 212 38.47 -11.59 43.02
CA PRO A 212 39.71 -12.07 43.61
C PRO A 212 39.51 -13.35 44.43
#